data_AF-A0A2S8RGH1-F1
#
_entry.id   AF-A0A2S8RGH1-F1
#
_cell.length_a   1.000
_cell.length_b   1.000
_cell.length_c   1.000
_cell.angle_alpha   90.00
_cell.angle_beta   90.00
_cell.angle_gamma   90.00
#
_symmetry.space_group_name_H-M   'P 1'
#
loop_
_entity.id
_entity.type
_entity.pdbx_description
1 polymer ?
#
loop_
_entity_poly.entity_id
_entity_poly.type
_entity_poly.pdbx_seq_one_letter_code
_entity_poly.pdbx_strand_id
1 'polypeptide(L)' 'MRLGHGLDAACKRIGKVLHLDALKGSSTRTEADPEWVIVYRTAQGFCSVYRGVAIDFGEMLDVQIWAEEMDVQTYFIGL' A
#
# COMPACT_ATOMS: atom_id res chain seq x y z
N MET A 1 -9.29 -1.24 -25.26
CA MET A 1 -8.49 -1.21 -24.02
C MET A 1 -7.69 -2.50 -23.90
N ARG A 2 -6.44 -2.56 -24.37
CA ARG A 2 -5.58 -3.77 -24.35
C ARG A 2 -4.56 -3.80 -23.20
N LEU A 3 -4.24 -2.64 -22.62
CA LEU A 3 -3.28 -2.53 -21.52
C LEU A 3 -3.80 -3.10 -20.19
N GLY A 4 -5.07 -2.88 -19.85
CA GLY A 4 -5.63 -3.32 -18.56
C GLY A 4 -5.63 -4.85 -18.39
N HIS A 5 -5.96 -5.60 -19.45
CA HIS A 5 -5.93 -7.06 -19.40
C HIS A 5 -4.52 -7.64 -19.32
N GLY A 6 -3.53 -6.98 -19.95
CA GLY A 6 -2.13 -7.39 -19.86
C GLY A 6 -1.55 -7.17 -18.46
N LEU A 7 -1.90 -6.03 -17.83
CA LEU A 7 -1.47 -5.70 -16.47
C LEU A 7 -2.06 -6.66 -15.45
N ASP A 8 -3.37 -6.96 -15.52
CA ASP A 8 -4.03 -7.92 -14.62
C ASP A 8 -3.41 -9.32 -14.73
N ALA A 9 -3.13 -9.78 -15.94
CA ALA A 9 -2.48 -11.06 -16.18
C ALA A 9 -1.04 -11.11 -15.62
N ALA A 10 -0.29 -10.00 -15.72
CA ALA A 10 1.05 -9.88 -15.15
C ALA A 10 0.99 -9.92 -13.61
N CYS A 11 0.09 -9.15 -13.00
CA CYS A 11 -0.12 -9.13 -11.55
C CYS A 11 -0.48 -10.52 -11.01
N LYS A 12 -1.38 -11.26 -11.69
CA LYS A 12 -1.73 -12.64 -11.31
C LYS A 12 -0.55 -13.60 -11.40
N ARG A 13 0.28 -13.49 -12.45
CA ARG A 13 1.47 -14.33 -12.60
C ARG A 13 2.50 -14.05 -11.51
N ILE A 14 2.75 -12.78 -11.21
CA ILE A 14 3.65 -12.37 -10.14
C ILE A 14 3.12 -12.86 -8.79
N GLY A 15 1.82 -12.67 -8.51
CA GLY A 15 1.16 -13.16 -7.31
C GLY A 15 1.35 -14.66 -7.08
N LYS A 16 1.19 -15.45 -8.14
CA LYS A 16 1.41 -16.90 -8.12
C LYS A 16 2.87 -17.28 -7.87
N VAL A 17 3.82 -16.64 -8.55
CA VAL A 17 5.26 -16.92 -8.42
C VAL A 17 5.76 -16.58 -7.02
N LEU A 18 5.28 -15.48 -6.44
CA LEU A 18 5.68 -15.04 -5.11
C LEU A 18 4.88 -15.71 -3.98
N HIS A 19 4.02 -16.69 -4.30
CA HIS A 19 3.12 -17.34 -3.35
C HIS A 19 2.27 -16.36 -2.51
N LEU A 20 1.99 -15.15 -3.03
CA LEU A 20 1.22 -14.12 -2.34
C LEU A 20 -0.22 -14.58 -2.06
N ASP A 21 -0.75 -15.49 -2.88
CA ASP A 21 -2.06 -16.09 -2.67
C ASP A 21 -2.10 -17.01 -1.42
N ALA A 22 -0.97 -17.59 -1.01
CA ALA A 22 -0.88 -18.37 0.22
C ALA A 22 -0.88 -17.47 1.47
N LEU A 23 -0.31 -16.27 1.37
CA LEU A 23 -0.32 -15.25 2.43
C LEU A 23 -1.72 -14.68 2.69
N LYS A 24 -2.58 -14.60 1.66
CA LYS A 24 -3.99 -14.16 1.81
C LYS A 24 -4.79 -15.04 2.77
N GLY A 25 -4.45 -16.32 2.90
CA GLY A 25 -5.15 -17.26 3.79
C GLY A 25 -4.72 -17.20 5.25
N SER A 26 -3.61 -16.53 5.57
CA SER A 26 -3.00 -16.50 6.92
C SER A 26 -3.45 -15.31 7.78
N SER A 27 -4.26 -14.40 7.25
CA SER A 27 -4.74 -13.24 8.01
C SER A 27 -5.90 -13.65 8.91
N THR A 28 -5.65 -14.48 9.93
CA THR A 28 -6.48 -14.50 11.13
C THR A 28 -6.34 -13.12 11.77
N ARG A 29 -7.25 -12.20 11.42
CA ARG A 29 -7.42 -10.92 12.09
C ARG A 29 -7.83 -11.20 13.53
N THR A 30 -6.85 -11.36 14.39
CA THR A 30 -7.00 -11.17 15.83
C THR A 30 -7.34 -9.69 16.03
N GLU A 31 -8.28 -9.39 16.93
CA GLU A 31 -8.83 -8.06 17.09
C GLU A 31 -7.76 -6.96 17.28
N ALA A 32 -7.90 -5.91 16.46
CA ALA A 32 -7.48 -4.52 16.68
C ALA A 32 -5.99 -4.11 16.59
N ASP A 33 -5.21 -4.67 15.66
CA ASP A 33 -4.03 -3.93 15.17
C ASP A 33 -4.48 -2.94 14.07
N PRO A 34 -4.17 -1.64 14.19
CA PRO A 34 -4.49 -0.66 13.15
C PRO A 34 -3.84 -1.07 11.83
N GLU A 35 -4.54 -0.84 10.72
CA GLU A 35 -4.03 -1.11 9.39
C GLU A 35 -2.74 -0.28 9.18
N TRP A 36 -1.68 -0.86 8.60
CA TRP A 36 -0.43 -0.15 8.38
C TRP A 36 -0.23 0.16 6.91
N VAL A 37 0.46 1.27 6.63
CA VAL A 37 0.86 1.69 5.29
C VAL A 37 2.34 2.01 5.22
N ILE A 38 2.96 1.71 4.08
CA ILE A 38 4.31 2.18 3.79
C ILE A 38 4.24 3.55 3.15
N VAL A 39 4.95 4.50 3.74
CA VAL A 39 5.16 5.83 3.17
C VAL A 39 6.60 5.94 2.70
N TYR A 40 6.82 6.40 1.47
CA TYR A 40 8.16 6.62 0.94
C TYR A 40 8.32 8.03 0.39
N ARG A 41 9.54 8.56 0.50
CA ARG A 41 9.90 9.88 -0.04
C ARG A 41 10.01 9.81 -1.56
N THR A 42 9.46 10.80 -2.25
CA THR A 42 9.61 11.00 -3.70
C THR A 42 10.41 12.27 -3.98
N ALA A 43 10.69 12.55 -5.25
CA ALA A 43 11.30 13.81 -5.65
C ALA A 43 10.38 15.03 -5.41
N GLN A 44 9.08 14.81 -5.23
CA GLN A 44 8.05 15.85 -5.15
C GLN A 44 7.33 15.91 -3.80
N GLY A 45 7.69 15.04 -2.85
CA GLY A 45 7.01 14.91 -1.56
C GLY A 45 7.06 13.49 -1.03
N PHE A 46 5.90 12.92 -0.73
CA PHE A 46 5.74 11.56 -0.23
C PHE A 46 4.64 10.82 -0.99
N CYS A 47 4.69 9.50 -0.96
CA CYS A 47 3.65 8.66 -1.56
C CYS A 47 3.42 7.42 -0.69
N SER A 48 2.18 6.93 -0.70
CA SER A 48 1.75 5.70 -0.05
C SER A 48 0.83 4.93 -0.98
N VAL A 49 0.78 3.60 -0.83
CA VAL A 49 -0.22 2.76 -1.50
C VAL A 49 -1.21 2.26 -0.44
N TYR A 50 -2.43 2.77 -0.48
CA TYR A 50 -3.51 2.37 0.41
C TYR A 50 -4.62 1.68 -0.38
N ARG A 51 -4.98 0.45 0.01
CA ARG A 51 -6.01 -0.37 -0.66
C ARG A 51 -5.85 -0.46 -2.19
N GLY A 52 -4.59 -0.49 -2.64
CA GLY A 52 -4.22 -0.60 -4.06
C GLY A 52 -4.26 0.73 -4.83
N VAL A 53 -4.47 1.85 -4.16
CA VAL A 53 -4.49 3.19 -4.75
C VAL A 53 -3.27 3.97 -4.25
N ALA A 54 -2.56 4.60 -5.18
CA ALA A 54 -1.48 5.52 -4.85
C ALA A 54 -2.07 6.83 -4.31
N ILE A 55 -1.52 7.33 -3.21
CA ILE A 55 -1.88 8.59 -2.58
C ILE A 55 -0.60 9.41 -2.45
N ASP A 56 -0.61 10.59 -3.06
CA ASP A 56 0.51 11.52 -3.08
C ASP A 56 0.30 12.62 -2.05
N PHE A 57 1.40 13.01 -1.39
CA PHE A 57 1.42 14.04 -0.35
C PHE A 57 2.52 15.04 -0.66
N GLY A 58 2.23 16.33 -0.49
CA GLY A 58 3.23 17.39 -0.69
C GLY A 58 4.20 17.46 0.50
N GLU A 59 3.66 17.36 1.70
CA GLU A 59 4.39 17.52 2.95
C GLU A 59 4.20 16.32 3.89
N MET A 60 5.11 16.18 4.85
CA MET A 60 4.99 15.15 5.90
C MET A 60 3.75 15.39 6.78
N LEU A 61 3.34 16.66 6.94
CA LEU A 61 2.15 17.01 7.71
C LEU A 61 0.89 16.41 7.07
N ASP A 62 0.79 16.44 5.74
CA ASP A 62 -0.34 15.84 5.00
C ASP A 62 -0.42 14.33 5.25
N VAL A 63 0.73 13.64 5.32
CA VAL A 63 0.81 12.21 5.64
C VAL A 63 0.25 11.92 7.03
N GLN A 64 0.63 12.73 8.03
CA GLN A 64 0.22 12.53 9.42
C GLN A 64 -1.28 12.76 9.61
N ILE A 65 -1.81 13.85 9.04
CA ILE A 65 -3.24 14.16 9.09
C ILE A 65 -4.04 13.02 8.42
N TRP A 66 -3.63 12.62 7.22
CA TRP A 66 -4.32 11.55 6.51
C TRP A 66 -4.26 10.21 7.25
N ALA A 67 -3.12 9.88 7.88
CA ALA A 67 -2.98 8.65 8.65
C ALA A 67 -3.91 8.61 9.87
N GLU A 68 -4.09 9.75 10.54
CA GLU A 68 -5.05 9.90 11.65
C GLU A 68 -6.50 9.77 11.15
N GLU A 69 -6.85 10.44 10.05
CA GLU A 69 -8.19 10.37 9.45
C GLU A 69 -8.59 8.96 9.01
N MET A 70 -7.61 8.18 8.54
CA MET A 70 -7.82 6.82 8.03
C MET A 70 -7.61 5.73 9.09
N ASP A 71 -7.23 6.10 10.31
CA ASP A 71 -6.90 5.20 11.41
C ASP A 71 -5.86 4.14 11.01
N VAL A 72 -4.74 4.61 10.42
CA VAL A 72 -3.64 3.75 9.96
C VAL A 72 -2.30 4.13 10.56
N GLN A 73 -1.45 3.14 10.82
CA GLN A 73 -0.05 3.36 11.20
C GLN A 73 0.84 3.54 9.97
N THR A 74 1.78 4.48 10.04
CA THR A 74 2.73 4.74 8.96
C THR A 74 4.09 4.10 9.24
N TYR A 75 4.64 3.42 8.23
CA TYR A 75 6.01 2.92 8.22
C TYR A 75 6.81 3.61 7.12
N PHE A 76 7.85 4.36 7.50
CA PHE A 76 8.61 5.18 6.56
C PHE A 76 9.80 4.42 5.95
N ILE A 77 9.90 4.45 4.63
CA ILE A 77 11.05 3.91 3.88
C ILE A 77 11.70 5.04 3.07
N GLY A 78 12.97 5.31 3.37
CA GLY A 78 13.78 6.36 2.74
C GLY A 78 14.18 7.44 3.75
N LEU A 79 15.47 7.43 4.11
CA LEU A 79 16.14 8.49 4.88
C LEU A 79 16.37 9.73 4.00
#